data_AF-A0A843IXA3-F1
#
_entry.id   AF-A0A843IXA3-F1
#
_cell.length_a   1.000
_cell.length_b   1.000
_cell.length_c   1.000
_cell.angle_alpha   90.00
_cell.angle_beta   90.00
_cell.angle_gamma   90.00
#
_symmetry.space_group_name_H-M   'P 1'
#
loop_
_entity.id
_entity.type
_entity.pdbx_description
1 polymer ?
#
loop_
_entity_poly.entity_id
_entity_poly.type
_entity_poly.pdbx_seq_one_letter_code
_entity_poly.pdbx_strand_id
1 'polypeptide(L)'
;MIDSGMIYSALILIVLLMVILSVPSIFILSWNAFKQLKRYMLLRALRGMDDASLPPNMLDELNTVRSDIGYATAITEELEKVSGIRSQMFQAELAIVLIAIMAFVPGYETDVLILMMTLLALCIIAVIYGGRAMHALGKEYVSLVHEMQEKGERSNDNMYG
;
A
#
# COMPACT_ATOMS: atom_id res chain seq x y z
N MET A 1 25.76 26.04 -24.81
CA MET A 1 25.75 24.59 -25.08
C MET A 1 25.44 23.90 -23.76
N ILE A 2 24.39 23.09 -23.70
CA ILE A 2 24.17 22.23 -22.54
C ILE A 2 25.17 21.10 -22.67
N ASP A 3 26.08 20.96 -21.71
CA ASP A 3 27.03 19.88 -21.69
C ASP A 3 26.29 18.57 -21.34
N SER A 4 26.59 17.50 -22.05
CA SER A 4 26.06 16.16 -21.81
C SER A 4 26.23 15.74 -20.34
N GLY A 5 27.34 16.10 -19.70
CA GLY A 5 27.58 15.86 -18.27
C GLY A 5 26.60 16.56 -17.33
N MET A 6 26.10 17.76 -17.70
CA MET A 6 25.08 18.46 -16.92
C MET A 6 23.71 17.78 -16.99
N ILE A 7 23.38 17.18 -18.14
CA ILE A 7 22.12 16.45 -18.32
C ILE A 7 22.14 15.16 -17.48
N TYR A 8 23.24 14.42 -17.49
CA TYR A 8 23.35 13.17 -16.72
C TYR A 8 23.32 13.40 -15.21
N SER A 9 24.03 14.41 -14.72
CA SER A 9 24.01 14.76 -13.30
C SER A 9 22.62 15.23 -12.86
N ALA A 10 21.92 16.02 -13.68
CA ALA A 10 20.52 16.40 -13.41
C ALA A 10 19.58 15.19 -13.36
N LEU A 11 19.72 14.23 -14.29
CA LEU A 11 18.91 13.01 -14.30
C LEU A 11 19.15 12.14 -13.06
N ILE A 12 20.41 11.97 -12.66
CA ILE A 12 20.76 11.24 -11.43
C ILE A 12 20.13 11.92 -10.22
N LEU A 13 20.21 13.25 -10.12
CA LEU A 13 19.59 14.01 -9.03
C LEU A 13 18.07 13.81 -9.00
N ILE A 14 17.41 13.88 -10.16
CA ILE A 14 15.95 13.66 -10.27
C ILE A 14 15.59 12.26 -9.81
N VAL A 15 16.29 11.23 -10.28
CA VAL A 15 16.06 9.85 -9.85
C VAL A 15 16.26 9.72 -8.36
N LEU A 16 17.34 10.27 -7.81
CA LEU A 16 17.66 10.18 -6.39
C LEU A 16 16.58 10.84 -5.53
N LEU A 17 16.05 12.00 -5.95
CA LEU A 17 14.89 12.64 -5.32
C LEU A 17 13.63 11.79 -5.43
N MET A 18 13.36 11.20 -6.59
CA MET A 18 12.22 10.29 -6.76
C MET A 18 12.31 9.10 -5.81
N VAL A 19 13.49 8.47 -5.68
CA VAL A 19 13.67 7.31 -4.80
C VAL A 19 13.54 7.70 -3.33
N ILE A 20 14.19 8.79 -2.90
CA ILE A 20 14.16 9.25 -1.50
C ILE A 20 12.74 9.59 -1.05
N LEU A 21 11.92 10.16 -1.93
CA LEU A 21 10.53 10.51 -1.58
C LEU A 21 9.59 9.29 -1.66
N SER A 22 9.74 8.45 -2.69
CA SER A 22 8.80 7.36 -2.94
C SER A 22 9.04 6.13 -2.08
N VAL A 23 10.28 5.64 -1.98
CA VAL A 23 10.58 4.36 -1.32
C VAL A 23 10.21 4.35 0.16
N PRO A 24 10.62 5.34 0.97
CA PRO A 24 10.22 5.41 2.39
C PRO A 24 8.71 5.56 2.55
N SER A 25 8.08 6.38 1.70
CA SER A 25 6.62 6.60 1.74
C SER A 25 5.86 5.31 1.46
N ILE A 26 6.25 4.56 0.43
CA ILE A 26 5.67 3.24 0.12
C ILE A 26 5.82 2.30 1.31
N PHE A 27 7.01 2.26 1.93
CA PHE A 27 7.25 1.37 3.06
C PHE A 27 6.40 1.72 4.28
N ILE A 28 6.34 3.00 4.67
CA ILE A 28 5.57 3.47 5.82
C ILE A 28 4.07 3.23 5.60
N LEU A 29 3.54 3.62 4.44
CA LEU A 29 2.12 3.45 4.12
C LEU A 29 1.73 1.97 4.05
N SER A 30 2.54 1.14 3.39
CA SER A 30 2.30 -0.30 3.31
C SER A 30 2.37 -0.97 4.68
N TRP A 31 3.33 -0.58 5.53
CA TRP A 31 3.46 -1.10 6.89
C TRP A 31 2.26 -0.76 7.76
N ASN A 32 1.83 0.51 7.72
CA ASN A 32 0.66 0.97 8.45
C ASN A 32 -0.60 0.24 7.97
N ALA A 33 -0.79 0.13 6.66
CA ALA A 33 -1.87 -0.63 6.05
C ALA A 33 -1.94 -2.09 6.55
N PHE A 34 -0.80 -2.79 6.57
CA PHE A 34 -0.75 -4.17 7.10
C PHE A 34 -1.07 -4.24 8.59
N LYS A 35 -0.58 -3.29 9.38
CA LYS A 35 -0.86 -3.23 10.82
C LYS A 35 -2.34 -3.02 11.09
N GLN A 36 -2.97 -2.10 10.36
CA GLN A 36 -4.40 -1.81 10.49
C GLN A 36 -5.26 -2.99 10.02
N LEU A 37 -4.95 -3.56 8.86
CA LEU A 37 -5.65 -4.75 8.36
C LEU A 37 -5.60 -5.91 9.38
N LYS A 38 -4.42 -6.21 9.94
CA LYS A 38 -4.29 -7.23 10.99
C LYS A 38 -5.13 -6.92 12.22
N ARG A 39 -5.15 -5.66 12.65
CA ARG A 39 -5.95 -5.21 13.79
C ARG A 39 -7.44 -5.41 13.53
N TYR A 40 -7.92 -5.03 12.35
CA TYR A 40 -9.33 -5.22 11.99
C TYR A 40 -9.71 -6.69 11.86
N MET A 41 -8.89 -7.52 11.21
CA MET A 41 -9.15 -8.98 11.17
C MET A 41 -9.23 -9.59 12.58
N LEU A 42 -8.36 -9.14 13.50
CA LEU A 42 -8.38 -9.59 14.88
C LEU A 42 -9.66 -9.15 15.59
N LEU A 43 -10.05 -7.87 15.47
CA LEU A 43 -11.31 -7.37 16.02
C LEU A 43 -12.53 -8.14 15.47
N ARG A 44 -12.53 -8.45 14.16
CA ARG A 44 -13.58 -9.26 13.53
C ARG A 44 -13.65 -10.68 14.12
N ALA A 45 -12.51 -11.31 14.40
CA ALA A 45 -12.45 -12.62 15.03
C ALA A 45 -12.95 -12.60 16.50
N LEU A 46 -12.80 -11.46 17.19
CA LEU A 46 -13.25 -11.28 18.58
C LEU A 46 -14.75 -10.98 18.72
N ARG A 47 -15.48 -10.78 17.62
CA ARG A 47 -16.91 -10.39 17.63
C ARG A 47 -17.82 -11.32 18.46
N GLY A 48 -17.43 -12.58 18.64
CA GLY A 48 -18.17 -13.58 19.41
C GLY A 48 -17.65 -13.84 20.84
N MET A 49 -16.66 -13.10 21.34
CA MET A 49 -16.16 -13.25 22.71
C MET A 49 -16.97 -12.41 23.70
N ASP A 50 -17.03 -12.86 24.96
CA ASP A 50 -17.65 -12.10 26.04
C ASP A 50 -16.89 -10.80 26.32
N ASP A 51 -17.63 -9.69 26.35
CA ASP A 51 -17.10 -8.32 26.52
C ASP A 51 -16.23 -8.18 27.81
N ALA A 52 -16.47 -9.01 28.84
CA ALA A 52 -15.72 -9.02 30.10
C ALA A 52 -14.28 -9.54 29.97
N SER A 53 -13.93 -10.21 28.87
CA SER A 53 -12.61 -10.79 28.63
C SER A 53 -11.65 -9.85 27.87
N LEU A 54 -12.15 -8.70 27.43
CA LEU A 54 -11.43 -7.78 26.55
C LEU A 54 -10.94 -6.53 27.28
N PRO A 55 -9.73 -6.04 26.94
CA PRO A 55 -9.27 -4.73 27.40
C PRO A 55 -10.23 -3.61 26.97
N PRO A 56 -10.49 -2.59 27.80
CA PRO A 56 -11.49 -1.55 27.53
C PRO A 56 -11.21 -0.76 26.23
N ASN A 57 -9.94 -0.56 25.87
CA ASN A 57 -9.54 0.07 24.62
C ASN A 57 -9.80 -0.79 23.37
N MET A 58 -9.78 -2.12 23.49
CA MET A 58 -10.21 -3.01 22.41
C MET A 58 -11.74 -3.07 22.33
N LEU A 59 -12.43 -2.90 23.46
CA LEU A 59 -13.88 -2.93 23.52
C LEU A 59 -14.52 -1.76 22.74
N ASP A 60 -13.99 -0.55 22.91
CA ASP A 60 -14.48 0.64 22.19
C ASP A 60 -14.27 0.52 20.67
N GLU A 61 -13.10 0.04 20.25
CA GLU A 61 -12.85 -0.24 18.84
C GLU A 61 -13.75 -1.36 18.34
N LEU A 62 -13.83 -2.48 19.07
CA LEU A 62 -14.68 -3.60 18.70
C LEU A 62 -16.13 -3.15 18.53
N ASN A 63 -16.66 -2.29 19.42
CA ASN A 63 -18.00 -1.74 19.32
C ASN A 63 -18.20 -0.92 18.03
N THR A 64 -17.19 -0.16 17.63
CA THR A 64 -17.17 0.60 16.37
C THR A 64 -17.18 -0.32 15.15
N VAL A 65 -16.43 -1.43 15.22
CA VAL A 65 -16.29 -2.40 14.12
C VAL A 65 -17.23 -3.61 14.24
N ARG A 66 -18.15 -3.61 15.23
CA ARG A 66 -19.04 -4.75 15.57
C ARG A 66 -20.12 -4.95 14.52
N SER A 67 -20.48 -3.88 13.82
CA SER A 67 -21.41 -3.93 12.69
C SER A 67 -20.63 -4.16 11.40
N ASP A 68 -21.23 -4.91 10.46
CA ASP A 68 -20.61 -5.16 9.15
C ASP A 68 -20.37 -3.82 8.43
N ILE A 69 -21.28 -2.86 8.58
CA ILE A 69 -21.18 -1.49 8.07
C ILE A 69 -19.98 -0.75 8.67
N GLY A 70 -19.79 -0.79 10.00
CA GLY A 70 -18.65 -0.15 10.66
C GLY A 70 -17.31 -0.74 10.21
N TYR A 71 -17.28 -2.05 10.00
CA TYR A 71 -16.12 -2.74 9.43
C TYR A 71 -15.82 -2.34 7.99
N ALA A 72 -16.84 -2.23 7.13
CA ALA A 72 -16.65 -1.72 5.77
C ALA A 72 -16.11 -0.30 5.76
N THR A 73 -16.67 0.59 6.58
CA THR A 73 -16.23 1.99 6.63
C THR A 73 -14.75 2.07 7.04
N ALA A 74 -14.35 1.31 8.06
CA ALA A 74 -12.95 1.25 8.50
C ALA A 74 -11.99 0.73 7.41
N ILE A 75 -12.37 -0.33 6.69
CA ILE A 75 -11.56 -0.83 5.56
C ILE A 75 -11.51 0.20 4.42
N THR A 76 -12.63 0.86 4.11
CA THR A 76 -12.71 1.82 3.01
C THR A 76 -11.82 3.03 3.29
N GLU A 77 -11.81 3.53 4.53
CA GLU A 77 -10.94 4.62 4.97
C GLU A 77 -9.45 4.25 4.85
N GLU A 78 -9.09 3.01 5.20
CA GLU A 78 -7.73 2.52 4.98
C GLU A 78 -7.38 2.35 3.50
N LEU A 79 -8.34 1.92 2.67
CA LEU A 79 -8.14 1.83 1.23
C LEU A 79 -7.86 3.21 0.62
N GLU A 80 -8.55 4.24 1.10
CA GLU A 80 -8.35 5.62 0.68
C GLU A 80 -6.97 6.14 1.09
N LYS A 81 -6.51 5.86 2.32
CA LYS A 81 -5.14 6.21 2.76
C LYS A 81 -4.07 5.51 1.91
N VAL A 82 -4.34 4.28 1.47
CA VAL A 82 -3.43 3.46 0.66
C VAL A 82 -3.48 3.85 -0.83
N SER A 83 -4.48 4.61 -1.27
CA SER A 83 -4.51 5.19 -2.63
C SER A 83 -3.27 6.03 -2.94
N GLY A 84 -2.69 6.68 -1.93
CA GLY A 84 -1.43 7.41 -2.03
C GLY A 84 -0.23 6.53 -2.42
N ILE A 85 -0.25 5.23 -2.08
CA ILE A 85 0.80 4.27 -2.46
C ILE A 85 0.89 4.15 -3.98
N ARG A 86 -0.24 4.21 -4.69
CA ARG A 86 -0.26 4.08 -6.16
C ARG A 86 0.54 5.19 -6.84
N SER A 87 0.39 6.43 -6.38
CA SER A 87 1.15 7.57 -6.90
C SER A 87 2.65 7.40 -6.63
N GLN A 88 3.01 6.94 -5.44
CA GLN A 88 4.41 6.72 -5.08
C GLN A 88 5.03 5.54 -5.85
N MET A 89 4.27 4.47 -6.07
CA MET A 89 4.69 3.35 -6.91
C MET A 89 4.93 3.79 -8.35
N PHE A 90 4.04 4.60 -8.92
CA PHE A 90 4.25 5.15 -10.26
C PHE A 90 5.52 6.00 -10.34
N GLN A 91 5.82 6.80 -9.31
CA GLN A 91 7.08 7.55 -9.23
C GLN A 91 8.31 6.63 -9.15
N ALA A 92 8.22 5.51 -8.42
CA ALA A 92 9.29 4.50 -8.38
C ALA A 92 9.44 3.75 -9.70
N GLU A 93 8.35 3.47 -10.42
CA GLU A 93 8.36 2.88 -11.77
C GLU A 93 9.02 3.83 -12.78
N LEU A 94 8.71 5.13 -12.73
CA LEU A 94 9.40 6.13 -13.53
C LEU A 94 10.90 6.17 -13.22
N ALA A 95 11.29 6.10 -11.94
CA ALA A 95 12.69 6.03 -11.55
C ALA A 95 13.39 4.77 -12.12
N ILE A 96 12.73 3.61 -12.11
CA ILE A 96 13.23 2.38 -12.74
C ILE A 96 13.49 2.59 -14.23
N VAL A 97 12.54 3.18 -14.95
CA VAL A 97 12.68 3.44 -16.39
C VAL A 97 13.82 4.42 -16.66
N LEU A 98 13.93 5.49 -15.87
CA LEU A 98 15.03 6.45 -15.99
C LEU A 98 16.39 5.81 -15.73
N ILE A 99 16.50 4.97 -14.70
CA ILE A 99 17.74 4.23 -14.41
C ILE A 99 18.08 3.28 -15.56
N ALA A 100 17.10 2.57 -16.11
CA ALA A 100 17.31 1.68 -17.24
C ALA A 100 17.81 2.45 -18.47
N ILE A 101 17.21 3.61 -18.79
CA ILE A 101 17.66 4.47 -19.89
C ILE A 101 19.11 4.95 -19.66
N MET A 102 19.43 5.41 -18.45
CA MET A 102 20.78 5.82 -18.10
C MET A 102 21.79 4.66 -18.23
N ALA A 103 21.42 3.43 -17.89
CA ALA A 103 22.29 2.27 -18.02
C ALA A 103 22.71 1.96 -19.48
N PHE A 104 21.93 2.38 -20.48
CA PHE A 104 22.29 2.24 -21.90
C PHE A 104 23.22 3.33 -22.42
N VAL A 105 23.49 4.37 -21.63
CA VAL A 105 24.39 5.45 -22.03
C VAL A 105 25.82 5.11 -21.59
N PRO A 106 26.78 5.03 -22.54
CA PRO A 106 28.19 4.79 -22.21
C PRO A 106 28.81 6.02 -21.52
N GLY A 107 29.75 5.78 -20.60
CA GLY A 107 30.56 6.85 -20.00
C GLY A 107 30.37 7.07 -18.50
N TYR A 108 29.61 6.22 -17.81
CA TYR A 108 29.52 6.27 -16.34
C TYR A 108 30.71 5.58 -15.66
N GLU A 109 31.21 6.21 -14.60
CA GLU A 109 32.17 5.57 -13.69
C GLU A 109 31.52 4.42 -12.93
N THR A 110 32.33 3.42 -12.55
CA THR A 110 31.88 2.21 -11.84
C THR A 110 31.08 2.52 -10.58
N ASP A 111 31.44 3.56 -9.84
CA ASP A 111 30.76 3.95 -8.60
C ASP A 111 29.32 4.43 -8.86
N VAL A 112 29.11 5.14 -9.96
CA VAL A 112 27.78 5.61 -10.38
C VAL A 112 26.92 4.43 -10.82
N LEU A 113 27.50 3.47 -11.53
CA LEU A 113 26.82 2.23 -11.91
C LEU A 113 26.35 1.43 -10.68
N ILE A 114 27.19 1.31 -9.65
CA ILE A 114 26.83 0.62 -8.39
C ILE A 114 25.66 1.33 -7.71
N LEU A 115 25.70 2.67 -7.64
CA LEU A 115 24.61 3.47 -7.08
C LEU A 115 23.30 3.25 -7.86
N MET A 116 23.34 3.32 -9.19
CA MET A 116 22.17 3.10 -10.04
C MET A 116 21.56 1.70 -9.85
N MET A 117 22.39 0.65 -9.78
CA MET A 117 21.93 -0.71 -9.54
C MET A 117 21.31 -0.88 -8.16
N THR A 118 21.86 -0.22 -7.14
CA THR A 118 21.33 -0.22 -5.78
C THR A 118 19.96 0.47 -5.73
N LEU A 119 19.84 1.65 -6.34
CA LEU A 119 18.58 2.38 -6.45
C LEU A 119 17.53 1.59 -7.21
N LEU A 120 17.92 0.92 -8.31
CA LEU A 120 17.05 0.04 -9.09
C LEU A 120 16.48 -1.08 -8.23
N ALA A 121 17.34 -1.78 -7.48
CA ALA A 121 16.92 -2.85 -6.58
C ALA A 121 15.94 -2.33 -5.51
N LEU A 122 16.22 -1.17 -4.90
CA LEU A 122 15.35 -0.54 -3.91
C LEU A 122 13.98 -0.19 -4.49
N CYS A 123 13.92 0.41 -5.68
CA CYS A 123 12.66 0.74 -6.35
C CYS A 123 11.85 -0.52 -6.66
N ILE A 124 12.48 -1.58 -7.18
CA ILE A 124 11.79 -2.85 -7.49
C ILE A 124 11.18 -3.45 -6.21
N ILE A 125 11.95 -3.51 -5.13
CA ILE A 125 11.47 -4.01 -3.83
C ILE A 125 10.29 -3.17 -3.34
N ALA A 126 10.39 -1.84 -3.42
CA ALA A 126 9.33 -0.94 -3.00
C ALA A 126 8.03 -1.15 -3.80
N VAL A 127 8.12 -1.21 -5.13
CA VAL A 127 6.96 -1.45 -6.01
C VAL A 127 6.30 -2.79 -5.70
N ILE A 128 7.08 -3.86 -5.54
CA ILE A 128 6.54 -5.18 -5.17
C ILE A 128 5.86 -5.14 -3.80
N TYR A 129 6.47 -4.46 -2.83
CA TYR A 129 5.94 -4.36 -1.47
C TYR A 129 4.63 -3.56 -1.43
N GLY A 130 4.59 -2.40 -2.08
CA GLY A 130 3.39 -1.57 -2.19
C GLY A 130 2.26 -2.27 -2.95
N GLY A 131 2.58 -2.98 -4.04
CA GLY A 131 1.61 -3.76 -4.80
C GLY A 131 0.98 -4.88 -3.97
N ARG A 132 1.78 -5.57 -3.15
CA ARG A 132 1.25 -6.59 -2.22
C ARG A 132 0.33 -6.01 -1.16
N ALA A 133 0.67 -4.85 -0.59
CA ALA A 133 -0.16 -4.18 0.40
C ALA A 133 -1.53 -3.77 -0.18
N MET A 134 -1.53 -3.15 -1.37
CA MET A 134 -2.76 -2.79 -2.07
C MET A 134 -3.61 -4.01 -2.43
N HIS A 135 -2.98 -5.09 -2.91
CA HIS A 135 -3.71 -6.31 -3.27
C HIS A 135 -4.35 -6.98 -2.05
N ALA A 136 -3.65 -7.03 -0.91
CA ALA A 136 -4.19 -7.61 0.32
C ALA A 136 -5.42 -6.85 0.84
N LEU A 137 -5.34 -5.52 0.87
CA LEU A 137 -6.47 -4.67 1.26
C LEU A 137 -7.65 -4.76 0.28
N GLY A 138 -7.36 -4.71 -1.03
CA GLY A 138 -8.40 -4.83 -2.06
C GLY A 138 -9.12 -6.17 -2.00
N LYS A 139 -8.39 -7.27 -1.74
CA LYS A 139 -8.99 -8.59 -1.57
C LYS A 139 -9.93 -8.66 -0.37
N GLU A 140 -9.52 -8.10 0.77
CA GLU A 140 -10.36 -8.07 1.98
C GLU A 140 -11.62 -7.23 1.74
N TYR A 141 -11.48 -6.07 1.10
CA TYR A 141 -12.61 -5.22 0.75
C TYR A 141 -13.62 -5.92 -0.17
N VAL A 142 -13.15 -6.57 -1.24
CA VAL A 142 -14.01 -7.32 -2.17
C VAL A 142 -14.71 -8.48 -1.46
N SER A 143 -13.98 -9.21 -0.60
CA SER A 143 -14.57 -10.29 0.20
C SER A 143 -15.70 -9.76 1.09
N LEU A 144 -15.50 -8.60 1.71
CA LEU A 144 -16.49 -8.01 2.58
C LEU A 144 -17.74 -7.56 1.84
N VAL A 145 -17.58 -6.92 0.68
CA VAL A 145 -18.70 -6.49 -0.16
C VAL A 145 -19.54 -7.70 -0.59
N HIS A 146 -18.89 -8.80 -0.98
CA HIS A 146 -19.58 -10.02 -1.37
C HIS A 146 -20.36 -10.64 -0.20
N GLU A 147 -19.78 -10.69 1.00
CA GLU A 147 -20.48 -11.18 2.20
C GLU A 147 -21.70 -10.31 2.56
N MET A 148 -21.62 -8.99 2.39
CA MET A 148 -22.75 -8.10 2.63
C MET A 148 -23.86 -8.28 1.61
N GLN A 149 -23.51 -8.48 0.33
CA GLN A 149 -24.48 -8.77 -0.72
C GLN A 149 -25.23 -10.08 -0.44
N GLU A 150 -24.51 -11.16 -0.11
CA GLU A 150 -25.15 -12.45 0.23
C GLU A 150 -26.07 -12.36 1.45
N LYS A 151 -25.66 -11.61 2.48
CA LYS A 151 -26.52 -11.38 3.67
C LYS A 151 -27.75 -10.55 3.32
N GLY A 152 -27.60 -9.53 2.47
CA GLY A 152 -28.70 -8.71 1.98
C GLY A 152 -29.73 -9.54 1.20
N GLU A 153 -29.27 -10.41 0.30
CA GLU A 153 -30.13 -11.31 -0.48
C GLU A 153 -30.87 -12.31 0.41
N ARG A 154 -30.18 -12.97 1.34
CA ARG A 154 -30.82 -13.91 2.30
C ARG A 154 -31.83 -13.22 3.22
N SER A 155 -31.57 -11.97 3.60
CA SER A 155 -32.53 -11.21 4.40
C SER A 155 -33.77 -10.83 3.59
N ASN A 156 -33.63 -10.65 2.28
CA ASN A 156 -34.74 -10.33 1.38
C ASN A 156 -35.60 -11.57 1.09
N ASP A 157 -34.97 -12.72 0.82
CA ASP A 157 -35.68 -14.00 0.62
C ASP A 157 -36.48 -14.42 1.87
N ASN A 158 -35.95 -14.18 3.07
CA ASN A 158 -36.67 -14.46 4.32
C ASN A 158 -37.80 -13.47 4.63
N MET A 159 -37.87 -12.32 3.94
CA MET A 159 -38.90 -11.31 4.16
C MET A 159 -40.07 -11.43 3.17
N TYR A 160 -39.84 -12.09 2.02
CA TYR A 160 -40.83 -12.28 0.95
C TYR A 160 -41.19 -13.75 0.68
N GLY A 161 -40.60 -14.71 1.41
CA GLY A 161 -40.99 -16.13 1.43
C GLY A 161 -41.94 -16.47 2.58
#